data_AF-A0A7R7JB96-F1
#
_entry.id   AF-A0A7R7JB96-F1
#
_cell.length_a   1.000
_cell.length_b   1.000
_cell.length_c   1.000
_cell.angle_alpha   90.00
_cell.angle_beta   90.00
_cell.angle_gamma   90.00
#
_symmetry.space_group_name_H-M   'P 1'
#
loop_
_entity.id
_entity.type
_entity.pdbx_description
1 polymer ?
#
loop_
_entity_poly.entity_id
_entity_poly.type
_entity_poly.pdbx_seq_one_letter_code
_entity_poly.pdbx_strand_id
1 'polypeptide(L)'
;MKSIIKRLAICVTLLIVSGLVNATIISSSVGCNVNNVQLTSMTNVGSNTNLLSQDYSATECAFYYGNDDAHGVSSPNPNIGQLNDGLLNGEAGFDYFHFIDPSDLQILDIDPSTGQPDGVADDPGWIHLANLNSNFVETYSDIGPAPLGDGSVLKGQKSSPSDTAPSLDTLLDITFACTSGTTGDCNAGTWNLDILDLSGLVNTVSQLLGRAALFDQLAISIKSGTPGGAHTSIIYNIDFKDIFAAENNPAILNLQTPYNLGGTFNTNDIGGKGVSHINVWARDPAQAITVSAPSIFMLMTLSLTMLMISRRLRFN
;
A
#
# COMPACT_ATOMS: atom_id res chain seq x y z
N MET A 1 0.58 -57.51 -5.23
CA MET A 1 0.22 -56.56 -6.32
C MET A 1 -1.15 -55.91 -6.17
N LYS A 2 -2.27 -56.65 -6.04
CA LYS A 2 -3.63 -56.05 -5.99
C LYS A 2 -3.88 -55.05 -4.83
N SER A 3 -3.18 -55.19 -3.70
CA SER A 3 -3.28 -54.28 -2.54
C SER A 3 -2.56 -52.94 -2.76
N ILE A 4 -1.42 -52.94 -3.48
CA ILE A 4 -0.62 -51.74 -3.76
C ILE A 4 -1.33 -50.84 -4.78
N ILE A 5 -1.95 -51.44 -5.80
CA ILE A 5 -2.72 -50.71 -6.82
C ILE A 5 -3.94 -50.00 -6.20
N LYS A 6 -4.63 -50.61 -5.22
CA LYS A 6 -5.75 -49.97 -4.50
C LYS A 6 -5.31 -48.79 -3.65
N ARG A 7 -4.15 -48.88 -2.98
CA ARG A 7 -3.60 -47.77 -2.17
C ARG A 7 -3.11 -46.61 -3.03
N LEU A 8 -2.49 -46.91 -4.18
CA LEU A 8 -2.07 -45.89 -5.15
C LEU A 8 -3.28 -45.16 -5.77
N ALA A 9 -4.35 -45.89 -6.10
CA ALA A 9 -5.58 -45.29 -6.61
C ALA A 9 -6.25 -44.36 -5.58
N ILE A 10 -6.25 -44.73 -4.29
CA ILE A 10 -6.81 -43.88 -3.22
C ILE A 10 -5.94 -42.62 -3.01
N CYS A 11 -4.61 -42.72 -3.05
CA CYS A 11 -3.72 -41.54 -2.98
C CYS A 11 -3.89 -40.61 -4.18
N VAL A 12 -3.98 -41.13 -5.41
CA VAL A 12 -4.19 -40.33 -6.62
C VAL A 12 -5.57 -39.65 -6.60
N THR A 13 -6.60 -40.33 -6.08
CA THR A 13 -7.95 -39.73 -5.93
C THR A 13 -7.97 -38.63 -4.86
N LEU A 14 -7.24 -38.80 -3.75
CA LEU A 14 -7.10 -37.77 -2.71
C LEU A 14 -6.30 -36.54 -3.20
N LEU A 15 -5.29 -36.74 -4.06
CA LEU A 15 -4.52 -35.66 -4.70
C LEU A 15 -5.32 -34.86 -5.74
N ILE A 16 -6.33 -35.45 -6.37
CA ILE A 16 -7.19 -34.77 -7.36
C ILE A 16 -8.30 -33.96 -6.65
N VAL A 17 -8.75 -34.36 -5.47
CA VAL A 17 -9.81 -33.64 -4.71
C VAL A 17 -9.24 -32.47 -3.88
N SER A 18 -7.94 -32.44 -3.59
CA SER A 18 -7.30 -31.32 -2.88
C SER A 18 -6.99 -30.10 -3.77
N GLY A 19 -7.39 -30.10 -5.03
CA GLY A 19 -6.84 -29.19 -6.05
C GLY A 19 -7.62 -27.93 -6.42
N LEU A 20 -8.77 -27.62 -5.81
CA LEU A 20 -9.54 -26.41 -6.19
C LEU A 20 -10.19 -25.75 -4.97
N VAL A 21 -9.37 -25.14 -4.11
CA VAL A 21 -9.82 -23.98 -3.34
C VAL A 21 -9.39 -22.77 -4.16
N ASN A 22 -10.27 -22.27 -5.01
CA ASN A 22 -10.08 -20.96 -5.62
C ASN A 22 -10.36 -19.94 -4.52
N ALA A 23 -9.31 -19.29 -4.01
CA ALA A 23 -9.50 -18.02 -3.34
C ALA A 23 -10.00 -17.04 -4.42
N THR A 24 -11.21 -16.51 -4.24
CA THR A 24 -11.75 -15.49 -5.13
C THR A 24 -11.16 -14.15 -4.69
N ILE A 25 -10.39 -13.52 -5.58
CA ILE A 25 -10.03 -12.10 -5.46
C ILE A 25 -11.32 -11.29 -5.41
N ILE A 26 -11.46 -10.40 -4.42
CA ILE A 26 -12.68 -9.59 -4.23
C ILE A 26 -12.52 -8.12 -4.62
N SER A 27 -11.53 -7.81 -5.46
CA SER A 27 -11.36 -6.50 -6.09
C SER A 27 -11.86 -6.43 -7.55
N SER A 28 -12.29 -5.25 -8.00
CA SER A 28 -12.68 -5.01 -9.40
C SER A 28 -12.60 -3.53 -9.77
N SER A 29 -12.01 -3.20 -10.92
CA SER A 29 -12.02 -1.82 -11.44
C SER A 29 -13.33 -1.48 -12.21
N VAL A 30 -14.20 -2.46 -12.43
CA VAL A 30 -15.39 -2.28 -13.28
C VAL A 30 -16.41 -1.36 -12.60
N GLY A 31 -16.63 -0.19 -13.21
CA GLY A 31 -17.63 0.79 -12.78
C GLY A 31 -17.10 1.84 -11.81
N CYS A 32 -15.82 1.77 -11.42
CA CYS A 32 -15.20 2.79 -10.61
C CYS A 32 -14.75 3.96 -11.49
N ASN A 33 -14.89 5.20 -11.01
CA ASN A 33 -14.52 6.39 -11.75
C ASN A 33 -13.40 7.15 -11.05
N VAL A 34 -12.19 7.05 -11.57
CA VAL A 34 -10.99 7.72 -11.04
C VAL A 34 -11.12 9.24 -10.86
N ASN A 35 -12.00 9.91 -11.61
CA ASN A 35 -12.23 11.36 -11.47
C ASN A 35 -12.98 11.72 -10.17
N ASN A 36 -13.50 10.74 -9.44
CA ASN A 36 -14.24 10.99 -8.20
C ASN A 36 -13.34 11.30 -7.02
N VAL A 37 -12.04 11.00 -7.10
CA VAL A 37 -11.02 11.49 -6.18
C VAL A 37 -9.96 12.19 -6.99
N GLN A 38 -9.62 13.42 -6.61
CA GLN A 38 -8.62 14.22 -7.31
C GLN A 38 -7.62 14.81 -6.34
N LEU A 39 -6.35 14.85 -6.73
CA LEU A 39 -5.32 15.68 -6.15
C LEU A 39 -5.35 17.05 -6.84
N THR A 40 -5.64 18.09 -6.08
CA THR A 40 -5.77 19.47 -6.60
C THR A 40 -4.71 20.41 -6.05
N SER A 41 -4.03 20.02 -4.96
CA SER A 41 -2.94 20.80 -4.40
C SER A 41 -1.81 19.92 -3.89
N MET A 42 -0.59 20.34 -4.19
CA MET A 42 0.63 19.83 -3.57
C MET A 42 1.51 21.03 -3.24
N THR A 43 1.89 21.19 -1.97
CA THR A 43 2.76 22.29 -1.56
C THR A 43 3.94 21.78 -0.75
N ASN A 44 5.05 22.51 -0.76
CA ASN A 44 6.11 22.28 0.21
C ASN A 44 5.60 22.56 1.63
N VAL A 45 6.08 21.80 2.62
CA VAL A 45 5.78 22.05 4.03
C VAL A 45 6.19 23.49 4.40
N GLY A 46 5.23 24.29 4.87
CA GLY A 46 5.43 25.71 5.19
C GLY A 46 5.26 26.69 4.01
N SER A 47 4.84 26.20 2.84
CA SER A 47 4.50 27.02 1.67
C SER A 47 3.02 26.85 1.29
N ASN A 48 2.45 27.91 0.73
CA ASN A 48 1.09 27.91 0.16
C ASN A 48 1.09 27.90 -1.38
N THR A 49 2.27 27.81 -2.01
CA THR A 49 2.37 27.76 -3.47
C THR A 49 2.08 26.34 -3.94
N ASN A 50 1.01 26.18 -4.72
CA ASN A 50 0.70 24.93 -5.39
C ASN A 50 1.80 24.63 -6.43
N LEU A 51 2.33 23.41 -6.36
CA LEU A 51 3.36 22.88 -7.24
C LEU A 51 2.78 22.18 -8.46
N LEU A 52 1.48 21.86 -8.42
CA LEU A 52 0.78 21.24 -9.53
C LEU A 52 0.39 22.29 -10.58
N SER A 53 0.58 21.96 -11.85
CA SER A 53 0.15 22.77 -12.99
C SER A 53 -1.32 22.56 -13.36
N GLN A 54 -1.90 21.45 -12.89
CA GLN A 54 -3.30 21.06 -13.10
C GLN A 54 -3.78 20.13 -11.98
N ASP A 55 -5.09 19.86 -11.96
CA ASP A 55 -5.66 18.82 -11.11
C ASP A 55 -5.39 17.44 -11.71
N TYR A 56 -5.12 16.45 -10.86
CA TYR A 56 -4.93 15.06 -11.24
C TYR A 56 -6.02 14.21 -10.63
N SER A 57 -6.68 13.39 -11.45
CA SER A 57 -7.53 12.31 -10.95
C SER A 57 -6.70 11.24 -10.25
N ALA A 58 -7.35 10.37 -9.48
CA ALA A 58 -6.73 9.12 -9.05
C ALA A 58 -6.13 8.39 -10.27
N THR A 59 -4.98 7.75 -10.09
CA THR A 59 -4.33 6.98 -11.15
C THR A 59 -5.16 5.73 -11.46
N GLU A 60 -5.63 5.07 -10.40
CA GLU A 60 -6.41 3.84 -10.49
C GLU A 60 -7.46 3.78 -9.38
N CYS A 61 -8.41 2.86 -9.52
CA CYS A 61 -9.35 2.57 -8.45
C CYS A 61 -9.91 1.16 -8.49
N ALA A 62 -10.40 0.69 -7.34
CA ALA A 62 -10.86 -0.66 -7.09
C ALA A 62 -12.12 -0.66 -6.21
N PHE A 63 -13.13 -1.41 -6.60
CA PHE A 63 -14.17 -1.85 -5.67
C PHE A 63 -13.62 -2.93 -4.75
N TYR A 64 -13.98 -2.84 -3.48
CA TYR A 64 -13.90 -3.94 -2.51
C TYR A 64 -15.33 -4.35 -2.14
N TYR A 65 -15.68 -5.59 -2.45
CA TYR A 65 -17.01 -6.14 -2.14
C TYR A 65 -17.04 -6.74 -0.73
N GLY A 66 -17.10 -5.85 0.25
CA GLY A 66 -17.13 -6.20 1.66
C GLY A 66 -17.23 -4.97 2.55
N ASN A 67 -17.15 -5.19 3.87
CA ASN A 67 -16.90 -4.10 4.80
C ASN A 67 -15.39 -3.98 5.00
N ASP A 68 -14.76 -2.94 4.46
CA ASP A 68 -13.33 -2.65 4.59
C ASP A 68 -12.92 -2.24 6.01
N ASP A 69 -13.88 -2.08 6.93
CA ASP A 69 -13.64 -1.92 8.37
C ASP A 69 -13.96 -3.16 9.20
N ALA A 70 -14.43 -4.24 8.57
CA ALA A 70 -14.71 -5.47 9.29
C ALA A 70 -13.44 -6.28 9.53
N HIS A 71 -13.46 -7.11 10.58
CA HIS A 71 -12.45 -8.13 10.83
C HIS A 71 -11.02 -7.61 11.06
N GLY A 72 -10.85 -6.30 11.31
CA GLY A 72 -9.55 -5.71 11.62
C GLY A 72 -8.70 -5.33 10.41
N VAL A 73 -9.23 -5.44 9.19
CA VAL A 73 -8.45 -5.18 7.96
C VAL A 73 -8.12 -3.69 7.75
N SER A 74 -8.79 -2.78 8.47
CA SER A 74 -8.45 -1.35 8.61
C SER A 74 -7.87 -1.01 9.99
N SER A 75 -7.47 -2.01 10.75
CA SER A 75 -6.68 -1.85 11.97
C SER A 75 -5.53 -2.87 11.98
N PRO A 76 -4.69 -2.87 10.92
CA PRO A 76 -3.55 -3.77 10.84
C PRO A 76 -2.64 -3.63 12.07
N ASN A 77 -1.97 -4.72 12.40
CA ASN A 77 -1.04 -4.80 13.51
C ASN A 77 -0.04 -5.91 13.16
N PRO A 78 1.22 -5.57 12.82
CA PRO A 78 1.91 -4.34 13.19
C PRO A 78 1.70 -3.10 12.30
N ASN A 79 0.95 -3.15 11.19
CA ASN A 79 0.74 -2.00 10.30
C ASN A 79 2.05 -1.41 9.73
N ILE A 80 2.85 -2.26 9.10
CA ILE A 80 4.14 -1.90 8.51
C ILE A 80 4.22 -2.28 7.03
N GLY A 81 3.13 -2.77 6.44
CA GLY A 81 3.05 -3.07 5.01
C GLY A 81 3.47 -4.47 4.62
N GLN A 82 3.57 -5.39 5.59
CA GLN A 82 3.85 -6.80 5.33
C GLN A 82 2.69 -7.49 4.60
N LEU A 83 2.97 -8.56 3.87
CA LEU A 83 1.93 -9.37 3.26
C LEU A 83 0.89 -9.87 4.30
N ASN A 84 -0.39 -9.67 3.99
CA ASN A 84 -1.55 -9.92 4.86
C ASN A 84 -1.66 -9.00 6.10
N ASP A 85 -0.94 -7.89 6.16
CA ASP A 85 -1.06 -6.88 7.23
C ASP A 85 -2.07 -5.79 6.85
N GLY A 86 -3.36 -6.12 6.86
CA GLY A 86 -4.44 -5.22 6.46
C GLY A 86 -4.88 -5.35 4.99
N LEU A 87 -5.95 -4.64 4.65
CA LEU A 87 -6.70 -4.85 3.41
C LEU A 87 -5.84 -4.73 2.15
N LEU A 88 -5.11 -3.62 2.00
CA LEU A 88 -4.32 -3.37 0.79
C LEU A 88 -3.06 -4.25 0.70
N ASN A 89 -2.70 -4.92 1.78
CA ASN A 89 -1.62 -5.91 1.80
C ASN A 89 -2.12 -7.34 1.56
N GLY A 90 -3.37 -7.53 1.13
CA GLY A 90 -3.91 -8.82 0.70
C GLY A 90 -4.75 -9.54 1.74
N GLU A 91 -4.91 -8.96 2.93
CA GLU A 91 -5.82 -9.51 3.92
C GLU A 91 -7.28 -9.48 3.40
N ALA A 92 -8.09 -10.41 3.90
CA ALA A 92 -9.49 -10.61 3.48
C ALA A 92 -9.70 -10.85 1.97
N GLY A 93 -8.65 -11.19 1.21
CA GLY A 93 -8.76 -11.59 -0.20
C GLY A 93 -8.81 -10.43 -1.19
N PHE A 94 -8.45 -9.22 -0.76
CA PHE A 94 -8.16 -8.14 -1.70
C PHE A 94 -6.92 -8.49 -2.54
N ASP A 95 -6.91 -8.08 -3.81
CA ASP A 95 -5.72 -8.25 -4.66
C ASP A 95 -4.70 -7.17 -4.32
N TYR A 96 -3.66 -7.55 -3.58
CA TYR A 96 -2.59 -6.63 -3.23
C TYR A 96 -1.78 -6.16 -4.44
N PHE A 97 -1.88 -6.83 -5.61
CA PHE A 97 -1.31 -6.35 -6.88
C PHE A 97 -2.21 -5.38 -7.64
N HIS A 98 -3.39 -5.03 -7.12
CA HIS A 98 -4.32 -4.18 -7.85
C HIS A 98 -3.71 -2.82 -8.22
N PHE A 99 -2.85 -2.28 -7.35
CA PHE A 99 -2.26 -0.93 -7.49
C PHE A 99 -0.74 -0.92 -7.65
N ILE A 100 -0.10 -2.09 -7.65
CA ILE A 100 1.36 -2.22 -7.61
C ILE A 100 1.79 -3.35 -8.53
N ASP A 101 2.99 -3.23 -9.11
CA ASP A 101 3.57 -4.30 -9.91
C ASP A 101 4.33 -5.30 -9.03
N PRO A 102 4.58 -6.53 -9.51
CA PRO A 102 5.47 -7.47 -8.83
C PRO A 102 6.88 -6.94 -8.56
N SER A 103 7.35 -5.98 -9.35
CA SER A 103 8.64 -5.31 -9.10
C SER A 103 8.61 -4.32 -7.95
N ASP A 104 7.42 -3.91 -7.50
CA ASP A 104 7.27 -2.98 -6.40
C ASP A 104 7.29 -3.67 -5.03
N LEU A 105 7.22 -5.00 -4.97
CA LEU A 105 7.26 -5.77 -3.73
C LEU A 105 8.57 -5.55 -2.95
N GLN A 106 8.47 -5.59 -1.64
CA GLN A 106 9.53 -5.23 -0.71
C GLN A 106 9.96 -6.41 0.14
N ILE A 107 11.16 -6.28 0.70
CA ILE A 107 11.70 -7.21 1.70
C ILE A 107 11.56 -6.50 3.04
N LEU A 108 10.41 -6.68 3.71
CA LEU A 108 10.14 -6.15 5.05
C LEU A 108 10.31 -7.23 6.11
N ASP A 109 10.12 -8.50 5.75
CA ASP A 109 10.34 -9.63 6.64
C ASP A 109 11.80 -9.82 7.07
N ILE A 110 11.98 -10.19 8.34
CA ILE A 110 13.27 -10.54 8.93
C ILE A 110 13.33 -12.06 9.14
N ASP A 111 14.44 -12.67 8.74
CA ASP A 111 14.78 -14.03 9.12
C ASP A 111 15.06 -14.09 10.64
N PRO A 112 14.24 -14.81 11.43
CA PRO A 112 14.37 -14.85 12.88
C PRO A 112 15.66 -15.53 13.36
N SER A 113 16.35 -16.28 12.50
CA SER A 113 17.61 -16.94 12.82
C SER A 113 18.83 -16.03 12.69
N THR A 114 18.76 -15.02 11.81
CA THR A 114 19.86 -14.09 11.52
C THR A 114 19.59 -12.68 12.02
N GLY A 115 18.32 -12.32 12.24
CA GLY A 115 17.92 -10.95 12.54
C GLY A 115 18.19 -10.00 11.37
N GLN A 116 18.20 -10.51 10.14
CA GLN A 116 18.45 -9.78 8.90
C GLN A 116 17.26 -9.95 7.94
N PRO A 117 17.10 -9.07 6.93
CA PRO A 117 16.07 -9.27 5.90
C PRO A 117 16.13 -10.69 5.33
N ASP A 118 14.98 -11.35 5.20
CA ASP A 118 14.91 -12.75 4.76
C ASP A 118 15.27 -12.94 3.27
N GLY A 119 15.31 -11.83 2.52
CA GLY A 119 15.66 -11.77 1.12
C GLY A 119 14.50 -12.05 0.17
N VAL A 120 13.28 -12.16 0.68
CA VAL A 120 12.07 -12.42 -0.11
C VAL A 120 11.33 -11.10 -0.32
N ALA A 121 11.11 -10.75 -1.59
CA ALA A 121 10.37 -9.56 -1.97
C ALA A 121 8.90 -9.95 -2.21
N ASP A 122 8.12 -10.05 -1.14
CA ASP A 122 6.70 -10.42 -1.16
C ASP A 122 5.78 -9.44 -0.42
N ASP A 123 6.35 -8.38 0.16
CA ASP A 123 5.60 -7.39 0.93
C ASP A 123 5.05 -6.25 0.05
N PRO A 124 3.73 -5.97 0.07
CA PRO A 124 3.13 -4.93 -0.77
C PRO A 124 3.48 -3.49 -0.34
N GLY A 125 3.67 -3.27 0.97
CA GLY A 125 4.18 -2.03 1.54
C GLY A 125 3.12 -0.98 1.91
N TRP A 126 1.84 -1.36 2.05
CA TRP A 126 0.78 -0.41 2.43
C TRP A 126 0.70 -0.21 3.94
N ILE A 127 0.76 1.04 4.39
CA ILE A 127 0.62 1.43 5.80
C ILE A 127 -0.69 2.17 5.95
N HIS A 128 -1.55 1.71 6.86
CA HIS A 128 -2.78 2.40 7.23
C HIS A 128 -2.45 3.60 8.10
N LEU A 129 -2.89 4.80 7.70
CA LEU A 129 -2.62 6.03 8.44
C LEU A 129 -3.76 6.35 9.40
N ALA A 130 -4.99 6.42 8.89
CA ALA A 130 -6.14 6.82 9.67
C ALA A 130 -7.47 6.28 9.11
N ASN A 131 -8.39 6.00 10.03
CA ASN A 131 -9.81 5.82 9.75
C ASN A 131 -10.55 7.11 10.12
N LEU A 132 -11.48 7.55 9.28
CA LEU A 132 -12.39 8.66 9.56
C LEU A 132 -13.82 8.15 9.52
N ASN A 133 -14.61 8.44 10.56
CA ASN A 133 -16.02 8.05 10.59
C ASN A 133 -16.90 8.96 9.69
N SER A 134 -18.21 8.72 9.69
CA SER A 134 -19.19 9.49 8.89
C SER A 134 -19.23 11.00 9.19
N ASN A 135 -18.66 11.43 10.32
CA ASN A 135 -18.54 12.83 10.70
C ASN A 135 -17.13 13.39 10.46
N PHE A 136 -16.27 12.63 9.78
CA PHE A 136 -14.87 12.95 9.53
C PHE A 136 -14.05 13.17 10.81
N VAL A 137 -14.40 12.48 11.89
CA VAL A 137 -13.52 12.38 13.06
C VAL A 137 -12.53 11.25 12.83
N GLU A 138 -11.26 11.60 12.85
CA GLU A 138 -10.12 10.75 12.58
C GLU A 138 -9.69 9.91 13.78
N THR A 139 -9.22 8.70 13.49
CA THR A 139 -8.53 7.79 14.42
C THR A 139 -7.30 7.27 13.69
N TYR A 140 -6.13 7.76 14.12
CA TYR A 140 -4.85 7.33 13.59
C TYR A 140 -4.49 5.93 14.04
N SER A 141 -3.82 5.17 13.17
CA SER A 141 -3.36 3.82 13.48
C SER A 141 -1.99 3.83 14.16
N ASP A 142 -1.78 2.86 15.04
CA ASP A 142 -0.44 2.52 15.52
C ASP A 142 0.37 1.89 14.37
N ILE A 143 1.69 2.11 14.36
CA ILE A 143 2.63 1.57 13.36
C ILE A 143 3.78 0.90 14.11
N GLY A 144 4.07 -0.35 13.76
CA GLY A 144 5.14 -1.16 14.34
C GLY A 144 4.67 -2.13 15.44
N PRO A 145 5.63 -2.87 16.04
CA PRO A 145 7.07 -2.71 15.85
C PRO A 145 7.52 -3.22 14.49
N ALA A 146 8.31 -2.43 13.78
CA ALA A 146 8.87 -2.83 12.50
C ALA A 146 10.10 -3.74 12.71
N PRO A 147 10.23 -4.83 11.96
CA PRO A 147 11.28 -5.81 12.16
C PRO A 147 12.65 -5.28 11.68
N LEU A 148 12.66 -4.31 10.75
CA LEU A 148 13.84 -3.57 10.30
C LEU A 148 14.16 -2.31 11.14
N GLY A 149 13.26 -1.94 12.07
CA GLY A 149 13.40 -0.75 12.88
C GLY A 149 14.13 -0.96 14.20
N ASP A 150 14.10 0.04 15.06
CA ASP A 150 14.63 -0.06 16.43
C ASP A 150 13.75 -0.90 17.39
N GLY A 151 12.73 -1.57 16.84
CA GLY A 151 11.74 -2.36 17.58
C GLY A 151 10.72 -1.52 18.35
N SER A 152 10.69 -0.20 18.15
CA SER A 152 9.69 0.69 18.74
C SER A 152 8.39 0.73 17.94
N VAL A 153 7.33 1.17 18.61
CA VAL A 153 6.00 1.41 18.03
C VAL A 153 5.78 2.91 17.97
N LEU A 154 5.40 3.41 16.79
CA LEU A 154 4.81 4.73 16.64
C LEU A 154 3.33 4.63 16.98
N LYS A 155 2.91 5.36 18.01
CA LYS A 155 1.50 5.37 18.39
C LYS A 155 0.69 6.17 17.37
N GLY A 156 -0.57 5.81 17.14
CA GLY A 156 -1.50 6.62 16.36
C GLY A 156 -1.80 7.93 17.07
N GLN A 157 -2.02 7.88 18.40
CA GLN A 157 -2.39 9.04 19.21
C GLN A 157 -1.54 9.18 20.47
N LYS A 158 -1.37 10.43 20.93
CA LYS A 158 -0.78 10.68 22.26
C LYS A 158 -1.64 10.11 23.38
N SER A 159 -1.06 9.23 24.19
CA SER A 159 -1.72 8.69 25.38
C SER A 159 -1.79 9.72 26.54
N SER A 160 -0.93 10.73 26.54
CA SER A 160 -0.86 11.80 27.55
C SER A 160 -0.17 13.04 26.97
N PRO A 161 -0.51 14.27 27.42
CA PRO A 161 0.24 15.48 27.06
C PRO A 161 1.73 15.43 27.44
N SER A 162 2.09 14.59 28.42
CA SER A 162 3.49 14.37 28.85
C SER A 162 4.20 13.27 28.07
N ASP A 163 3.53 12.59 27.13
CA ASP A 163 4.16 11.55 26.34
C ASP A 163 5.19 12.16 25.38
N THR A 164 6.42 11.68 25.47
CA THR A 164 7.54 12.06 24.60
C THR A 164 7.73 11.07 23.46
N ALA A 165 7.01 9.94 23.47
CA ALA A 165 7.02 9.02 22.36
C ALA A 165 6.42 9.72 21.12
N PRO A 166 6.96 9.45 19.92
CA PRO A 166 6.36 9.96 18.70
C PRO A 166 4.95 9.37 18.55
N SER A 167 4.06 10.16 17.95
CA SER A 167 2.70 9.72 17.61
C SER A 167 2.24 10.32 16.29
N LEU A 168 1.48 9.56 15.51
CA LEU A 168 1.12 9.92 14.14
C LEU A 168 0.29 11.21 14.08
N ASP A 169 -0.61 11.42 15.05
CA ASP A 169 -1.39 12.66 15.26
C ASP A 169 -0.54 13.93 15.53
N THR A 170 0.75 13.76 15.84
CA THR A 170 1.69 14.90 15.97
C THR A 170 2.57 15.11 14.76
N LEU A 171 2.61 14.12 13.85
CA LEU A 171 3.43 14.15 12.65
C LEU A 171 2.62 14.58 11.43
N LEU A 172 1.36 14.16 11.36
CA LEU A 172 0.45 14.34 10.23
C LEU A 172 -0.90 14.89 10.71
N ASP A 173 -1.56 15.64 9.84
CA ASP A 173 -2.96 16.05 9.99
C ASP A 173 -3.75 15.64 8.75
N ILE A 174 -4.69 14.70 8.91
CA ILE A 174 -5.57 14.20 7.86
C ILE A 174 -6.96 14.76 8.12
N THR A 175 -7.43 15.63 7.24
CA THR A 175 -8.73 16.27 7.39
C THR A 175 -9.60 16.06 6.17
N PHE A 176 -10.90 15.83 6.41
CA PHE A 176 -11.92 15.77 5.38
C PHE A 176 -13.02 16.80 5.71
N ALA A 177 -13.48 17.51 4.70
CA ALA A 177 -14.53 18.51 4.85
C ALA A 177 -15.65 18.29 3.83
N CYS A 178 -16.89 18.41 4.30
CA CYS A 178 -18.05 18.24 3.43
C CYS A 178 -18.35 19.51 2.63
N THR A 179 -18.47 19.39 1.31
CA THR A 179 -18.89 20.48 0.42
C THR A 179 -20.27 20.25 -0.20
N SER A 180 -20.76 19.00 -0.19
CA SER A 180 -22.11 18.63 -0.64
C SER A 180 -22.70 17.53 0.25
N GLY A 181 -23.97 17.70 0.61
CA GLY A 181 -24.67 16.88 1.60
C GLY A 181 -24.65 17.52 2.99
N THR A 182 -24.74 16.69 4.03
CA THR A 182 -24.63 17.12 5.43
C THR A 182 -23.62 16.25 6.17
N THR A 183 -23.06 16.72 7.29
CA THR A 183 -22.23 15.87 8.16
C THR A 183 -23.01 14.60 8.55
N GLY A 184 -22.40 13.42 8.37
CA GLY A 184 -23.07 12.12 8.53
C GLY A 184 -23.81 11.58 7.29
N ASP A 185 -24.00 12.41 6.26
CA ASP A 185 -24.57 12.05 4.94
C ASP A 185 -23.87 12.86 3.83
N CYS A 186 -22.55 12.96 3.93
CA CYS A 186 -21.75 13.76 3.01
C CYS A 186 -21.48 12.99 1.73
N ASN A 187 -21.74 13.57 0.56
CA ASN A 187 -21.58 12.87 -0.71
C ASN A 187 -20.50 13.47 -1.63
N ALA A 188 -19.98 14.65 -1.30
CA ALA A 188 -18.76 15.21 -1.88
C ALA A 188 -18.07 16.18 -0.91
N GLY A 189 -16.77 16.33 -1.05
CA GLY A 189 -15.96 17.12 -0.13
C GLY A 189 -14.54 17.37 -0.60
N THR A 190 -13.74 17.92 0.31
CA THR A 190 -12.29 18.08 0.16
C THR A 190 -11.57 17.21 1.17
N TRP A 191 -10.32 16.89 0.87
CA TRP A 191 -9.43 16.16 1.76
C TRP A 191 -8.06 16.84 1.77
N ASN A 192 -7.39 16.81 2.91
CA ASN A 192 -6.01 17.26 3.08
C ASN A 192 -5.20 16.22 3.86
N LEU A 193 -3.92 16.13 3.54
CA LEU A 193 -2.89 15.46 4.33
C LEU A 193 -1.75 16.46 4.51
N ASP A 194 -1.66 17.04 5.69
CA ASP A 194 -0.68 18.06 6.04
C ASP A 194 0.42 17.46 6.93
N ILE A 195 1.68 17.83 6.66
CA ILE A 195 2.81 17.42 7.49
C ILE A 195 2.99 18.46 8.61
N LEU A 196 2.81 18.04 9.86
CA LEU A 196 2.93 18.90 11.05
C LEU A 196 4.36 19.02 11.55
N ASP A 197 5.09 17.91 11.63
CA ASP A 197 6.50 17.86 12.03
C ASP A 197 7.32 17.06 11.03
N LEU A 198 7.92 17.80 10.10
CA LEU A 198 8.82 17.28 9.08
C LEU A 198 9.99 16.49 9.68
N SER A 199 10.62 17.03 10.71
CA SER A 199 11.83 16.45 11.30
C SER A 199 11.51 15.17 12.07
N GLY A 200 10.42 15.20 12.84
CA GLY A 200 9.87 14.04 13.53
C GLY A 200 9.45 12.95 12.56
N LEU A 201 8.76 13.31 11.47
CA LEU A 201 8.27 12.34 10.48
C LEU A 201 9.42 11.61 9.79
N VAL A 202 10.38 12.34 9.23
CA VAL A 202 11.54 11.74 8.54
C VAL A 202 12.36 10.88 9.50
N ASN A 203 12.58 11.35 10.74
CA ASN A 203 13.30 10.56 11.73
C ASN A 203 12.53 9.29 12.10
N THR A 204 11.22 9.38 12.28
CA THR A 204 10.37 8.25 12.67
C THR A 204 10.30 7.21 11.54
N VAL A 205 10.06 7.63 10.29
CA VAL A 205 10.06 6.73 9.13
C VAL A 205 11.43 6.09 8.93
N SER A 206 12.52 6.85 9.12
CA SER A 206 13.88 6.33 9.10
C SER A 206 14.16 5.29 10.19
N GLN A 207 13.57 5.46 11.38
CA GLN A 207 13.73 4.53 12.49
C GLN A 207 12.85 3.29 12.36
N LEU A 208 11.64 3.41 11.81
CA LEU A 208 10.70 2.31 11.65
C LEU A 208 10.99 1.47 10.40
N LEU A 209 11.08 2.12 9.25
CA LEU A 209 11.17 1.44 7.94
C LEU A 209 12.61 1.38 7.42
N GLY A 210 13.59 1.88 8.19
CA GLY A 210 15.00 1.89 7.83
C GLY A 210 15.37 2.85 6.68
N ARG A 211 14.51 3.83 6.37
CA ARG A 211 14.62 4.64 5.14
C ARG A 211 14.06 6.06 5.28
N ALA A 212 14.52 6.96 4.41
CA ALA A 212 14.13 8.37 4.42
C ALA A 212 13.02 8.75 3.43
N ALA A 213 12.63 7.86 2.52
CA ALA A 213 11.55 8.12 1.57
C ALA A 213 10.19 7.88 2.25
N LEU A 214 9.22 8.76 2.00
CA LEU A 214 8.00 8.83 2.82
C LEU A 214 6.86 7.97 2.27
N PHE A 215 6.51 8.14 0.99
CA PHE A 215 5.55 7.28 0.31
C PHE A 215 5.61 7.51 -1.21
N ASP A 216 5.26 6.51 -2.02
CA ASP A 216 5.12 6.65 -3.48
C ASP A 216 3.68 6.62 -3.98
N GLN A 217 2.75 6.15 -3.15
CA GLN A 217 1.33 6.14 -3.45
C GLN A 217 0.49 6.53 -2.22
N LEU A 218 -0.69 7.11 -2.47
CA LEU A 218 -1.71 7.40 -1.48
C LEU A 218 -3.02 6.76 -1.90
N ALA A 219 -3.58 5.90 -1.05
CA ALA A 219 -4.88 5.28 -1.29
C ALA A 219 -5.94 5.80 -0.31
N ILE A 220 -7.08 6.19 -0.86
CA ILE A 220 -8.25 6.66 -0.11
C ILE A 220 -9.38 5.64 -0.36
N SER A 221 -9.73 4.85 0.65
CA SER A 221 -10.90 3.98 0.62
C SER A 221 -12.11 4.73 1.12
N ILE A 222 -13.13 4.89 0.29
CA ILE A 222 -14.39 5.53 0.64
C ILE A 222 -15.48 4.47 0.65
N LYS A 223 -16.11 4.30 1.81
CA LYS A 223 -17.32 3.51 1.92
C LYS A 223 -18.54 4.40 2.02
N SER A 224 -19.59 4.08 1.29
CA SER A 224 -20.92 4.68 1.49
C SER A 224 -21.97 3.61 1.80
N GLY A 225 -23.13 4.06 2.28
CA GLY A 225 -24.29 3.19 2.43
C GLY A 225 -24.88 2.83 1.06
N THR A 226 -25.12 1.54 0.79
CA THR A 226 -25.73 1.09 -0.48
C THR A 226 -27.25 0.95 -0.41
N PRO A 227 -27.98 1.23 -1.51
CA PRO A 227 -29.33 0.71 -1.69
C PRO A 227 -29.26 -0.81 -1.88
N GLY A 228 -29.83 -1.60 -0.95
CA GLY A 228 -29.93 -3.05 -1.08
C GLY A 228 -28.96 -3.88 -0.22
N GLY A 229 -28.12 -3.25 0.61
CA GLY A 229 -27.40 -3.93 1.70
C GLY A 229 -26.09 -4.65 1.32
N ALA A 230 -25.61 -4.53 0.09
CA ALA A 230 -24.27 -5.01 -0.27
C ALA A 230 -23.23 -3.98 0.20
N HIS A 231 -22.40 -4.32 1.18
CA HIS A 231 -21.32 -3.43 1.62
C HIS A 231 -20.28 -3.34 0.51
N THR A 232 -20.04 -2.12 0.02
CA THR A 232 -19.07 -1.86 -1.02
C THR A 232 -18.28 -0.61 -0.68
N SER A 233 -16.97 -0.73 -0.72
CA SER A 233 -16.04 0.39 -0.59
C SER A 233 -15.31 0.56 -1.92
N ILE A 234 -14.93 1.79 -2.25
CA ILE A 234 -14.07 2.06 -3.39
C ILE A 234 -12.76 2.61 -2.88
N ILE A 235 -11.67 1.98 -3.29
CA ILE A 235 -10.32 2.44 -3.03
C ILE A 235 -9.84 3.18 -4.26
N TYR A 236 -9.42 4.43 -4.06
CA TYR A 236 -8.81 5.27 -5.08
C TYR A 236 -7.32 5.37 -4.79
N ASN A 237 -6.49 5.03 -5.77
CA ASN A 237 -5.04 5.12 -5.67
C ASN A 237 -4.51 6.34 -6.43
N ILE A 238 -3.67 7.13 -5.77
CA ILE A 238 -2.94 8.25 -6.37
C ILE A 238 -1.47 7.83 -6.41
N ASP A 239 -0.94 7.55 -7.61
CA ASP A 239 0.47 7.22 -7.82
C ASP A 239 1.26 8.49 -8.14
N PHE A 240 2.18 8.87 -7.26
CA PHE A 240 2.98 10.07 -7.43
C PHE A 240 4.04 9.93 -8.53
N LYS A 241 4.47 8.71 -8.89
CA LYS A 241 5.42 8.48 -10.00
C LYS A 241 4.84 9.01 -11.31
N ASP A 242 3.57 8.71 -11.58
CA ASP A 242 2.87 9.15 -12.79
C ASP A 242 2.64 10.67 -12.81
N ILE A 243 2.22 11.22 -11.66
CA ILE A 243 1.98 12.67 -11.52
C ILE A 243 3.30 13.44 -11.69
N PHE A 244 4.38 13.01 -11.05
CA PHE A 244 5.69 13.68 -11.16
C PHE A 244 6.27 13.56 -12.56
N ALA A 245 6.06 12.43 -13.23
CA ALA A 245 6.42 12.27 -14.64
C ALA A 245 5.63 13.23 -15.55
N ALA A 246 4.34 13.43 -15.28
CA ALA A 246 3.50 14.35 -16.04
C ALA A 246 3.88 15.83 -15.82
N GLU A 247 4.20 16.23 -14.60
CA GLU A 247 4.67 17.59 -14.28
C GLU A 247 6.06 17.89 -14.84
N ASN A 248 6.87 16.85 -15.10
CA ASN A 248 8.20 16.94 -15.70
C ASN A 248 9.13 17.95 -14.98
N ASN A 249 9.08 17.94 -13.64
CA ASN A 249 9.87 18.84 -12.79
C ASN A 249 10.56 18.08 -11.63
N PRO A 250 11.51 17.17 -11.93
CA PRO A 250 12.11 16.28 -10.93
C PRO A 250 12.98 17.01 -9.89
N ALA A 251 13.36 18.27 -10.15
CA ALA A 251 14.12 19.08 -9.19
C ALA A 251 13.26 19.55 -8.01
N ILE A 252 11.95 19.68 -8.22
CA ILE A 252 11.00 20.17 -7.20
C ILE A 252 10.09 19.05 -6.73
N LEU A 253 9.58 18.22 -7.65
CA LEU A 253 8.66 17.11 -7.38
C LEU A 253 9.41 15.78 -7.42
N ASN A 254 9.57 15.14 -6.26
CA ASN A 254 10.31 13.89 -6.11
C ASN A 254 9.85 13.11 -4.86
N LEU A 255 10.17 11.82 -4.80
CA LEU A 255 9.74 10.91 -3.73
C LEU A 255 10.55 11.06 -2.43
N GLN A 256 11.55 11.94 -2.41
CA GLN A 256 12.39 12.19 -1.23
C GLN A 256 11.92 13.42 -0.44
N THR A 257 10.98 14.19 -0.98
CA THR A 257 10.51 15.43 -0.37
C THR A 257 9.08 15.22 0.13
N PRO A 258 8.79 15.52 1.40
CA PRO A 258 7.41 15.60 1.91
C PRO A 258 6.68 16.80 1.34
N TYR A 259 5.41 16.60 1.05
CA TYR A 259 4.49 17.64 0.63
C TYR A 259 3.23 17.61 1.46
N ASN A 260 2.61 18.78 1.63
CA ASN A 260 1.22 18.86 2.02
C ASN A 260 0.37 18.60 0.78
N LEU A 261 -0.61 17.72 0.93
CA LEU A 261 -1.47 17.25 -0.14
C LEU A 261 -2.90 17.74 0.12
N GLY A 262 -3.60 18.04 -0.95
CA GLY A 262 -5.02 18.36 -0.87
C GLY A 262 -5.75 18.04 -2.14
N GLY A 263 -7.05 17.84 -2.01
CA GLY A 263 -7.85 17.31 -3.09
C GLY A 263 -9.35 17.35 -2.86
N THR A 264 -10.06 16.75 -3.79
CA THR A 264 -11.52 16.61 -3.75
C THR A 264 -11.92 15.15 -3.79
N PHE A 265 -13.10 14.85 -3.25
CA PHE A 265 -13.72 13.54 -3.39
C PHE A 265 -15.22 13.68 -3.66
N ASN A 266 -15.83 12.68 -4.29
CA ASN A 266 -17.27 12.49 -4.36
C ASN A 266 -17.62 11.00 -4.43
N THR A 267 -18.90 10.69 -4.25
CA THR A 267 -19.42 9.32 -4.12
C THR A 267 -20.30 8.88 -5.29
N ASN A 268 -20.15 9.52 -6.46
CA ASN A 268 -21.08 9.32 -7.59
C ASN A 268 -21.12 7.88 -8.11
N ASP A 269 -19.99 7.17 -8.08
CA ASP A 269 -19.89 5.76 -8.49
C ASP A 269 -20.44 4.75 -7.47
N ILE A 270 -20.69 5.20 -6.24
CA ILE A 270 -21.48 4.49 -5.21
C ILE A 270 -22.87 5.10 -5.01
N GLY A 271 -23.40 5.74 -6.07
CA GLY A 271 -24.78 6.23 -6.12
C GLY A 271 -25.02 7.57 -5.42
N GLY A 272 -23.97 8.36 -5.19
CA GLY A 272 -24.04 9.70 -4.59
C GLY A 272 -24.50 9.71 -3.14
N LYS A 273 -24.15 8.65 -2.39
CA LYS A 273 -24.60 8.39 -1.02
C LYS A 273 -23.63 8.95 0.02
N GLY A 274 -24.17 9.23 1.21
CA GLY A 274 -23.38 9.61 2.36
C GLY A 274 -22.22 8.65 2.65
N VAL A 275 -21.05 9.22 2.89
CA VAL A 275 -19.87 8.50 3.37
C VAL A 275 -20.16 7.92 4.76
N SER A 276 -19.95 6.61 4.88
CA SER A 276 -20.01 5.86 6.15
C SER A 276 -18.70 6.01 6.92
N HIS A 277 -17.59 5.82 6.22
CA HIS A 277 -16.24 6.00 6.74
C HIS A 277 -15.24 6.11 5.59
N ILE A 278 -14.03 6.55 5.91
CA ILE A 278 -12.91 6.69 4.99
C ILE A 278 -11.68 6.07 5.63
N ASN A 279 -10.93 5.26 4.90
CA ASN A 279 -9.60 4.81 5.30
C ASN A 279 -8.55 5.46 4.42
N VAL A 280 -7.47 5.93 5.02
CA VAL A 280 -6.33 6.54 4.33
C VAL A 280 -5.11 5.65 4.52
N TRP A 281 -4.50 5.26 3.41
CA TRP A 281 -3.33 4.40 3.35
C TRP A 281 -2.22 5.08 2.57
N ALA A 282 -0.98 4.94 3.02
CA ALA A 282 0.19 5.38 2.27
C ALA A 282 1.06 4.17 1.95
N ARG A 283 1.65 4.16 0.77
CA ARG A 283 2.55 3.09 0.36
C ARG A 283 4.00 3.48 0.50
N ASP A 284 4.76 2.66 1.21
CA ASP A 284 6.21 2.78 1.25
C ASP A 284 6.81 2.47 -0.15
N PRO A 285 7.68 3.32 -0.73
CA PRO A 285 8.30 3.07 -2.01
C PRO A 285 9.08 1.74 -2.10
N ALA A 286 9.01 1.11 -3.27
CA ALA A 286 9.79 -0.07 -3.58
C ALA A 286 11.30 0.19 -3.48
N GLN A 287 12.04 -0.75 -2.90
CA GLN A 287 13.50 -0.65 -2.82
C GLN A 287 14.13 -0.92 -4.19
N ALA A 288 15.09 -0.09 -4.60
CA ALA A 288 15.98 -0.42 -5.72
C ALA A 288 16.98 -1.50 -5.25
N ILE A 289 16.58 -2.77 -5.29
CA ILE A 289 17.48 -3.88 -4.99
C ILE A 289 18.47 -4.03 -6.15
N THR A 290 19.74 -3.71 -5.91
CA THR A 290 20.82 -4.07 -6.83
C THR A 290 21.11 -5.56 -6.70
N VAL A 291 20.35 -6.38 -7.42
CA VAL A 291 20.65 -7.81 -7.54
C VAL A 291 21.96 -7.96 -8.32
N SER A 292 23.05 -8.28 -7.62
CA SER A 292 24.24 -8.81 -8.29
C SER A 292 23.82 -10.05 -9.05
N ALA A 293 23.91 -10.01 -10.39
CA ALA A 293 23.51 -11.12 -11.23
C ALA A 293 24.12 -12.43 -10.71
N PRO A 294 23.32 -13.48 -10.46
CA PRO A 294 23.82 -14.70 -9.85
C PRO A 294 24.97 -15.24 -10.68
N SER A 295 26.07 -15.60 -10.00
CA SER A 295 27.31 -16.13 -10.57
C SER A 295 27.12 -17.37 -11.46
N ILE A 296 25.91 -17.93 -11.49
CA ILE A 296 25.42 -18.95 -12.41
C ILE A 296 25.51 -18.49 -13.88
N PHE A 297 25.22 -17.22 -14.21
CA PHE A 297 25.40 -16.71 -15.58
C PHE A 297 26.88 -16.65 -15.97
N MET A 298 27.75 -16.32 -15.01
CA MET A 298 29.20 -16.33 -15.20
C MET A 298 29.72 -17.77 -15.37
N LEU A 299 29.21 -18.73 -14.60
CA LEU A 299 29.55 -20.15 -14.73
C LEU A 299 29.00 -20.76 -16.03
N MET A 300 27.82 -20.36 -16.48
CA MET A 300 27.23 -20.80 -17.75
C MET A 300 28.00 -20.24 -18.95
N THR A 301 28.38 -18.96 -18.91
CA THR A 301 29.21 -18.35 -19.96
C THR A 301 30.63 -18.92 -19.97
N LEU A 302 31.23 -19.18 -18.80
CA LEU A 302 32.54 -19.84 -18.67
C LEU A 302 32.52 -21.28 -19.17
N SER A 303 31.48 -22.05 -18.84
CA SER A 303 31.33 -23.44 -19.30
C SER A 303 31.12 -23.52 -20.82
N LEU A 304 30.33 -22.60 -21.40
CA LEU A 304 30.15 -22.50 -22.86
C LEU A 304 31.45 -22.10 -23.58
N THR A 305 32.25 -21.18 -23.01
CA THR A 305 33.55 -20.82 -23.58
C THR A 305 34.56 -21.96 -23.49
N MET A 306 34.63 -22.69 -22.36
CA MET A 306 35.47 -23.88 -22.26
C MET A 306 35.04 -25.00 -23.24
N LEU A 307 33.74 -25.15 -23.49
CA LEU A 307 33.24 -26.11 -24.48
C LEU A 307 33.63 -25.72 -25.91
N MET A 308 33.59 -24.42 -26.25
CA MET A 308 34.05 -23.93 -27.55
C MET A 308 35.56 -24.08 -27.74
N ILE A 309 36.35 -23.80 -26.70
CA ILE A 309 37.82 -23.95 -26.72
C ILE A 309 38.19 -25.44 -26.87
N SER A 310 37.58 -26.33 -26.09
CA SER A 310 37.82 -27.77 -26.18
C SER A 310 37.41 -28.37 -27.53
N ARG A 311 36.35 -27.85 -28.17
CA ARG A 311 36.01 -28.25 -29.54
C ARG A 311 37.05 -27.79 -30.56
N ARG A 312 37.56 -26.55 -30.48
CA ARG A 312 38.61 -26.07 -31.40
C ARG A 312 39.94 -26.82 -31.26
N LEU A 313 40.31 -27.20 -30.03
CA LEU A 313 41.54 -27.96 -29.77
C LEU A 313 41.47 -29.43 -30.22
N ARG A 314 40.28 -29.98 -30.55
CA ARG A 314 40.13 -31.33 -31.10
C ARG A 314 40.20 -31.40 -32.63
N PHE A 315 40.20 -30.26 -33.32
CA PHE A 315 40.25 -30.17 -34.79
C PHE A 315 41.57 -29.59 -35.33
N ASN A 316 42.56 -29.38 -34.46
CA ASN A 316 43.97 -29.14 -34.79
C ASN A 316 44.79 -30.31 -34.26
#